data_AF-A0A3D9C445-F1
#
_entry.id   AF-A0A3D9C445-F1
#
_cell.length_a   1.000
_cell.length_b   1.000
_cell.length_c   1.000
_cell.angle_alpha   90.00
_cell.angle_beta   90.00
_cell.angle_gamma   90.00
#
_symmetry.space_group_name_H-M   'P 1'
#
loop_
_entity.id
_entity.type
_entity.pdbx_description
1 polymer ?
#
loop_
_entity_poly.entity_id
_entity_poly.type
_entity_poly.pdbx_seq_one_letter_code
_entity_poly.pdbx_strand_id
1 'polypeptide(L)'
;MTKSAGLLIIKNSKVLLVKPRHMASDSNWSIPKGIIDIEADGNIVETAIRETYEETGILIPKDKVDFSKRSLISYVDSNGILSKIIFYFVVEISDKEFNQYRISSDFDSSEIETIAFFSAREARKKIYWKQQSVLNFIKPDSFCINELELFIKLGYIYKVKHPVYPIWLYNITKKCKLHKIWNYTTLSCRGLILDDSGKIIARPFKKFFERNEIYPEVLDLLSEPLHTTDKLDGALGVLYKYKDSYYICSKNNFNHYIGALATDVFYNQLHHLFSKDLKEYTILFEVITLKNPFTVNYTGEDAIFPIAVVNNISAKNDFRKLEELEKLEKFDIISTSKEGVVEFYEDGTMIKEKLPDFMNEYRKLKNLKEINFFCNSDKITGNILDRKKIIDHSNNNLLSNLMLFFSSENIEYKKILMYWI
;
A
#
# COMPACT_ATOMS: atom_id res chain seq x y z
N MET A 1 -7.07 -25.02 5.26
CA MET A 1 -6.22 -23.82 5.43
C MET A 1 -6.20 -23.46 6.89
N THR A 2 -5.03 -23.45 7.53
CA THR A 2 -4.89 -23.11 8.96
C THR A 2 -4.95 -21.60 9.15
N LYS A 3 -5.67 -21.13 10.17
CA LYS A 3 -5.69 -19.72 10.56
C LYS A 3 -5.17 -19.59 11.98
N SER A 4 -4.30 -18.63 12.19
CA SER A 4 -3.69 -18.35 13.50
C SER A 4 -3.78 -16.87 13.84
N ALA A 5 -3.77 -16.53 15.11
CA ALA A 5 -3.74 -15.15 15.58
C ALA A 5 -2.70 -14.97 16.71
N GLY A 6 -2.18 -13.76 16.87
CA GLY A 6 -1.21 -13.43 17.91
C GLY A 6 -0.97 -11.94 18.05
N LEU A 7 -0.28 -11.52 19.11
CA LEU A 7 0.03 -10.11 19.36
C LEU A 7 1.49 -9.79 19.04
N LEU A 8 1.70 -8.70 18.30
CA LEU A 8 3.00 -8.05 18.18
C LEU A 8 3.15 -7.06 19.32
N ILE A 9 3.82 -7.48 20.40
CA ILE A 9 4.10 -6.60 21.54
C ILE A 9 5.34 -5.75 21.26
N ILE A 10 5.17 -4.44 21.31
CA ILE A 10 6.23 -3.44 21.19
C ILE A 10 6.40 -2.72 22.53
N LYS A 11 7.65 -2.64 22.99
CA LYS A 11 8.06 -1.92 24.20
C LYS A 11 9.33 -1.14 23.93
N ASN A 12 9.31 0.18 24.12
CA ASN A 12 10.46 1.07 23.87
C ASN A 12 11.10 0.85 22.48
N SER A 13 10.28 0.79 21.42
CA SER A 13 10.71 0.51 20.03
C SER A 13 11.43 -0.83 19.85
N LYS A 14 11.25 -1.78 20.78
CA LYS A 14 11.69 -3.17 20.67
C LYS A 14 10.49 -4.09 20.58
N VAL A 15 10.61 -5.16 19.81
CA VAL A 15 9.58 -6.19 19.66
C VAL A 15 9.88 -7.40 20.54
N LEU A 16 8.85 -7.93 21.18
CA LEU A 16 8.92 -9.23 21.84
C LEU A 16 8.93 -10.35 20.80
N LEU A 17 9.96 -11.19 20.84
CA LEU A 17 10.00 -12.43 20.09
C LEU A 17 10.13 -13.61 21.06
N VAL A 18 9.65 -14.77 20.60
CA VAL A 18 9.79 -16.06 21.27
C VAL A 18 10.77 -16.94 20.50
N LYS A 19 11.56 -17.73 21.23
CA LYS A 19 12.43 -18.76 20.66
C LYS A 19 11.75 -20.11 20.84
N PRO A 20 11.31 -20.78 19.76
CA PRO A 20 10.76 -22.12 19.86
C PRO A 20 11.80 -23.12 20.38
N ARG A 21 11.39 -24.09 21.19
CA ARG A 21 12.22 -25.23 21.57
C ARG A 21 12.58 -26.05 20.33
N HIS A 22 13.73 -26.74 20.42
CA HIS A 22 14.26 -27.61 19.36
C HIS A 22 14.68 -26.92 18.05
N MET A 23 14.68 -25.59 18.00
CA MET A 23 15.31 -24.82 16.92
C MET A 23 16.79 -24.59 17.24
N ALA A 24 17.68 -25.30 16.55
CA ALA A 24 19.13 -25.14 16.71
C ALA A 24 19.65 -23.77 16.25
N SER A 25 18.94 -23.12 15.31
CA SER A 25 19.34 -21.83 14.77
C SER A 25 18.77 -20.66 15.58
N ASP A 26 19.63 -19.70 15.91
CA ASP A 26 19.26 -18.40 16.48
C ASP A 26 18.58 -17.46 15.45
N SER A 27 18.35 -17.93 14.22
CA SER A 27 17.70 -17.18 13.13
C SER A 27 16.22 -17.54 12.88
N ASN A 28 15.56 -18.22 13.83
CA ASN A 28 14.17 -18.68 13.69
C ASN A 28 13.27 -18.30 14.88
N TRP A 29 13.52 -17.14 15.48
CA TRP A 29 12.59 -16.57 16.46
C TRP A 29 11.24 -16.25 15.79
N SER A 30 10.15 -16.34 16.54
CA SER A 30 8.79 -16.05 16.06
C SER A 30 8.16 -14.94 16.88
N ILE A 31 7.08 -14.36 16.36
CA ILE A 31 6.07 -13.68 17.17
C ILE A 31 5.10 -14.75 17.72
N PRO A 32 4.61 -14.62 18.97
CA PRO A 32 3.61 -15.53 19.54
C PRO A 32 2.37 -15.64 18.67
N LYS A 33 1.84 -16.85 18.53
CA LYS A 33 0.62 -17.13 17.74
C LYS A 33 0.15 -18.58 17.97
N GLY A 34 -1.16 -18.78 17.95
CA GLY A 34 -1.72 -20.12 17.83
C GLY A 34 -2.98 -20.17 17.00
N ILE A 35 -3.63 -21.32 17.01
CA ILE A 35 -4.77 -21.60 16.12
C ILE A 35 -5.98 -20.80 16.58
N ILE A 36 -6.70 -20.26 15.61
CA ILE A 36 -7.97 -19.56 15.88
C ILE A 36 -9.04 -20.56 16.30
N ASP A 37 -9.57 -20.37 17.50
CA ASP A 37 -10.71 -21.09 18.04
C ASP A 37 -11.81 -20.07 18.43
N ILE A 38 -12.62 -19.67 17.45
CA ILE A 38 -13.67 -18.65 17.65
C ILE A 38 -14.79 -19.18 18.55
N GLU A 39 -15.02 -20.50 18.58
CA GLU A 39 -16.06 -21.07 19.46
C GLU A 39 -15.66 -20.94 20.93
N ALA A 40 -14.36 -21.14 21.24
CA ALA A 40 -13.84 -20.96 22.59
C ALA A 40 -13.57 -19.49 22.95
N ASP A 41 -12.97 -18.72 22.04
CA ASP A 41 -12.45 -17.37 22.32
C ASP A 41 -13.44 -16.24 21.96
N GLY A 42 -14.48 -16.54 21.19
CA GLY A 42 -15.49 -15.58 20.72
C GLY A 42 -15.04 -14.72 19.52
N ASN A 43 -13.77 -14.33 19.42
CA ASN A 43 -13.23 -13.64 18.24
C ASN A 43 -11.69 -13.79 18.14
N ILE A 44 -11.13 -13.39 17.00
CA ILE A 44 -9.70 -13.56 16.71
C ILE A 44 -8.74 -12.72 17.56
N VAL A 45 -9.23 -11.65 18.21
CA VAL A 45 -8.42 -10.81 19.11
C VAL A 45 -8.25 -11.51 20.44
N GLU A 46 -9.32 -12.12 20.96
CA GLU A 46 -9.26 -12.93 22.18
C GLU A 46 -8.34 -14.14 21.99
N THR A 47 -8.41 -14.81 20.83
CA THR A 47 -7.40 -15.82 20.45
C THR A 47 -5.99 -15.23 20.49
N ALA A 48 -5.76 -14.06 19.88
CA ALA A 48 -4.43 -13.46 19.88
C ALA A 48 -3.91 -13.17 21.31
N ILE A 49 -4.78 -12.69 22.21
CA ILE A 49 -4.47 -12.44 23.62
C ILE A 49 -4.13 -13.75 24.34
N ARG A 50 -5.00 -14.76 24.23
CA ARG A 50 -4.82 -16.07 24.86
C ARG A 50 -3.51 -16.73 24.43
N GLU A 51 -3.30 -16.86 23.13
CA GLU A 51 -2.09 -17.51 22.57
C GLU A 51 -0.81 -16.76 22.95
N THR A 52 -0.86 -15.42 22.99
CA THR A 52 0.28 -14.63 23.45
C THR A 52 0.54 -14.86 24.93
N TYR A 53 -0.51 -14.96 25.76
CA TYR A 53 -0.37 -15.25 27.18
C TYR A 53 0.20 -16.66 27.43
N GLU A 54 -0.29 -17.68 26.73
CA GLU A 54 0.20 -19.06 26.86
C GLU A 54 1.69 -19.18 26.51
N GLU A 55 2.14 -18.55 25.41
CA GLU A 55 3.54 -18.62 24.98
C GLU A 55 4.50 -17.71 25.78
N THR A 56 4.02 -16.67 26.45
CA THR A 56 4.89 -15.62 27.02
C THR A 56 4.66 -15.28 28.49
N GLY A 57 3.53 -15.69 29.07
CA GLY A 57 3.08 -15.30 30.40
C GLY A 57 2.61 -13.84 30.50
N ILE A 58 2.41 -13.16 29.37
CA ILE A 58 2.00 -11.74 29.29
C ILE A 58 0.53 -11.65 28.87
N LEU A 59 -0.33 -11.21 29.79
CA LEU A 59 -1.76 -11.02 29.54
C LEU A 59 -2.05 -9.56 29.19
N ILE A 60 -2.29 -9.29 27.92
CA ILE A 60 -2.62 -7.95 27.43
C ILE A 60 -4.12 -7.68 27.58
N PRO A 61 -4.53 -6.57 28.24
CA PRO A 61 -5.92 -6.14 28.24
C PRO A 61 -6.43 -5.83 26.83
N LYS A 62 -7.67 -6.23 26.53
CA LYS A 62 -8.27 -6.06 25.19
C LYS A 62 -8.27 -4.62 24.70
N ASP A 63 -8.51 -3.65 25.58
CA ASP A 63 -8.53 -2.23 25.29
C ASP A 63 -7.16 -1.65 24.88
N LYS A 64 -6.08 -2.41 25.07
CA LYS A 64 -4.72 -2.06 24.59
C LYS A 64 -4.45 -2.52 23.17
N VAL A 65 -5.32 -3.35 22.59
CA VAL A 65 -5.14 -3.85 21.22
C VAL A 65 -5.62 -2.80 20.21
N ASP A 66 -4.70 -2.24 19.43
CA ASP A 66 -5.04 -1.29 18.37
C ASP A 66 -5.48 -2.05 17.12
N PHE A 67 -6.80 -2.15 16.90
CA PHE A 67 -7.36 -2.82 15.71
C PHE A 67 -6.87 -2.19 14.40
N SER A 68 -6.55 -0.90 14.41
CA SER A 68 -6.04 -0.19 13.24
C SER A 68 -4.61 -0.54 12.85
N LYS A 69 -3.90 -1.26 13.73
CA LYS A 69 -2.56 -1.79 13.47
C LYS A 69 -2.63 -3.32 13.41
N ARG A 70 -3.20 -3.81 12.33
CA ARG A 70 -3.25 -5.24 12.00
C ARG A 70 -2.32 -5.60 10.84
N SER A 71 -1.69 -6.76 10.93
CA SER A 71 -0.98 -7.40 9.82
C SER A 71 -1.57 -8.76 9.51
N LEU A 72 -1.52 -9.12 8.24
CA LEU A 72 -1.68 -10.50 7.79
C LEU A 72 -0.32 -11.09 7.44
N ILE A 73 -0.18 -12.41 7.51
CA ILE A 73 0.88 -13.15 6.81
C ILE A 73 0.28 -14.38 6.14
N SER A 74 0.30 -14.40 4.81
CA SER A 74 -0.09 -15.56 4.00
C SER A 74 1.07 -16.53 3.75
N TYR A 75 0.76 -17.82 3.80
CA TYR A 75 1.65 -18.92 3.44
C TYR A 75 1.01 -19.69 2.31
N VAL A 76 1.81 -20.01 1.29
CA VAL A 76 1.41 -20.92 0.21
C VAL A 76 2.26 -22.17 0.23
N ASP A 77 1.69 -23.26 -0.25
CA ASP A 77 2.41 -24.49 -0.55
C ASP A 77 3.25 -24.38 -1.84
N SER A 78 3.86 -25.49 -2.27
CA SER A 78 4.66 -25.56 -3.50
C SER A 78 3.84 -25.28 -4.77
N ASN A 79 2.53 -25.46 -4.73
CA ASN A 79 1.62 -25.22 -5.85
C ASN A 79 1.07 -23.78 -5.87
N GLY A 80 1.47 -22.94 -4.90
CA GLY A 80 0.95 -21.58 -4.77
C GLY A 80 -0.45 -21.51 -4.14
N ILE A 81 -0.93 -22.62 -3.55
CA ILE A 81 -2.22 -22.68 -2.88
C ILE A 81 -2.06 -22.19 -1.44
N LEU A 82 -2.94 -21.30 -1.01
CA LEU A 82 -2.95 -20.72 0.32
C LEU A 82 -3.16 -21.80 1.39
N SER A 83 -2.15 -22.04 2.23
CA SER A 83 -2.12 -23.12 3.21
C SER A 83 -2.31 -22.63 4.64
N LYS A 84 -1.74 -21.48 4.99
CA LYS A 84 -1.84 -20.86 6.32
C LYS A 84 -1.95 -19.35 6.25
N ILE A 85 -2.68 -18.78 7.21
CA ILE A 85 -2.77 -17.34 7.45
C ILE A 85 -2.45 -17.08 8.92
N ILE A 86 -1.73 -16.01 9.20
CA ILE A 86 -1.55 -15.50 10.56
C ILE A 86 -2.03 -14.05 10.62
N PHE A 87 -2.87 -13.73 11.59
CA PHE A 87 -3.28 -12.37 11.95
C PHE A 87 -2.43 -11.89 13.11
N TYR A 88 -1.84 -10.71 12.98
CA TYR A 88 -1.16 -10.05 14.09
C TYR A 88 -1.83 -8.72 14.40
N PHE A 89 -2.01 -8.46 15.69
CA PHE A 89 -2.45 -7.16 16.19
C PHE A 89 -1.30 -6.51 16.96
N VAL A 90 -1.06 -5.22 16.72
CA VAL A 90 0.04 -4.51 17.37
C VAL A 90 -0.43 -3.96 18.70
N VAL A 91 0.42 -4.14 19.71
CA VAL A 91 0.21 -3.61 21.06
C VAL A 91 1.48 -2.88 21.46
N GLU A 92 1.34 -1.61 21.82
CA GLU A 92 2.44 -0.81 22.37
C GLU A 92 2.26 -0.68 23.89
N ILE A 93 3.27 -1.09 24.65
CA ILE A 93 3.26 -1.06 26.12
C ILE A 93 4.50 -0.35 26.66
N SER A 94 4.35 0.31 27.81
CA SER A 94 5.42 0.85 28.63
C SER A 94 6.11 -0.22 29.48
N ASP A 95 7.25 0.10 30.10
CA ASP A 95 7.89 -0.79 31.07
C ASP A 95 7.01 -1.08 32.30
N LYS A 96 6.25 -0.07 32.75
CA LYS A 96 5.30 -0.23 33.87
C LYS A 96 4.20 -1.23 33.51
N GLU A 97 3.61 -1.08 32.34
CA GLU A 97 2.58 -1.99 31.82
C GLU A 97 3.13 -3.39 31.61
N PHE A 98 4.35 -3.54 31.07
CA PHE A 98 4.99 -4.85 30.94
C PHE A 98 5.13 -5.59 32.27
N ASN A 99 5.58 -4.89 33.33
CA ASN A 99 5.71 -5.50 34.65
C ASN A 99 4.34 -5.84 35.27
N GLN A 100 3.29 -5.09 34.93
CA GLN A 100 1.93 -5.36 35.37
C GLN A 100 1.29 -6.54 34.62
N TYR A 101 1.52 -6.62 33.31
CA TYR A 101 0.88 -7.61 32.43
C TYR A 101 1.63 -8.93 32.38
N ARG A 102 2.89 -8.97 32.82
CA ARG A 102 3.63 -10.23 33.03
C ARG A 102 3.14 -10.89 34.32
N ILE A 103 2.08 -11.68 34.19
CA ILE A 103 1.39 -12.32 35.32
C ILE A 103 2.05 -13.65 35.69
N SER A 104 2.72 -14.31 34.74
CA SER A 104 3.39 -15.59 34.97
C SER A 104 4.86 -15.56 34.53
N SER A 105 5.74 -16.18 35.34
CA SER A 105 7.08 -16.60 34.87
C SER A 105 7.02 -17.91 34.08
N ASP A 106 5.95 -18.68 34.29
CA ASP A 106 5.69 -19.96 33.66
C ASP A 106 4.91 -19.68 32.38
N PHE A 107 5.61 -19.77 31.25
CA PHE A 107 5.04 -19.84 29.91
C PHE A 107 5.10 -21.30 29.44
N ASP A 108 4.44 -21.64 28.33
CA ASP A 108 4.47 -22.99 27.77
C ASP A 108 5.92 -23.40 27.44
N SER A 109 6.56 -23.99 28.44
CA SER A 109 7.93 -24.42 28.37
C SER A 109 8.04 -25.65 27.47
N SER A 110 6.96 -26.33 27.08
CA SER A 110 7.05 -27.42 26.11
C SER A 110 7.35 -26.89 24.69
N GLU A 111 6.79 -25.73 24.33
CA GLU A 111 6.96 -25.10 23.02
C GLU A 111 8.04 -24.02 23.00
N ILE A 112 8.19 -23.24 24.07
CA ILE A 112 9.03 -22.03 24.09
C ILE A 112 10.26 -22.24 24.99
N GLU A 113 11.44 -21.92 24.44
CA GLU A 113 12.70 -21.95 25.18
C GLU A 113 12.87 -20.66 25.99
N THR A 114 12.64 -19.51 25.35
CA THR A 114 12.82 -18.19 25.97
C THR A 114 12.11 -17.11 25.17
N ILE A 115 11.95 -15.93 25.78
CA ILE A 115 11.37 -14.73 25.18
C ILE A 115 12.31 -13.55 25.37
N ALA A 116 12.40 -12.65 24.40
CA ALA A 116 13.27 -11.47 24.50
C ALA A 116 12.79 -10.30 23.64
N PHE A 117 13.14 -9.09 24.07
CA PHE A 117 12.88 -7.87 23.32
C PHE A 117 14.07 -7.50 22.43
N PHE A 118 13.81 -7.26 21.15
CA PHE A 118 14.82 -6.90 20.17
C PHE A 118 14.49 -5.58 19.49
N SER A 119 15.49 -4.74 19.24
CA SER A 119 15.32 -3.62 18.32
C SER A 119 14.95 -4.13 16.93
N ALA A 120 14.35 -3.29 16.08
CA ALA A 120 14.01 -3.67 14.70
C ALA A 120 15.22 -4.22 13.91
N ARG A 121 16.44 -3.71 14.18
CA ARG A 121 17.68 -4.18 13.54
C ARG A 121 18.08 -5.58 14.01
N GLU A 122 17.97 -5.87 15.30
CA GLU A 122 18.28 -7.19 15.87
C GLU A 122 17.22 -8.22 15.46
N ALA A 123 15.94 -7.84 15.56
CA ALA A 123 14.81 -8.68 15.20
C ALA A 123 14.91 -9.17 13.75
N ARG A 124 15.29 -8.31 12.80
CA ARG A 124 15.48 -8.71 11.38
C ARG A 124 16.51 -9.82 11.15
N LYS A 125 17.48 -9.98 12.06
CA LYS A 125 18.51 -11.03 11.97
C LYS A 125 18.05 -12.35 12.59
N LYS A 126 17.05 -12.30 13.47
CA LYS A 126 16.61 -13.42 14.33
C LYS A 126 15.26 -13.97 13.95
N ILE A 127 14.34 -13.12 13.49
CA ILE A 127 12.97 -13.50 13.20
C ILE A 127 12.91 -14.40 11.97
N TYR A 128 12.02 -15.37 12.01
CA TYR A 128 11.68 -16.17 10.85
C TYR A 128 11.30 -15.28 9.67
N TRP A 129 11.94 -15.50 8.52
CA TRP A 129 11.94 -14.54 7.42
C TRP A 129 10.54 -14.17 6.90
N LYS A 130 9.56 -15.09 6.95
CA LYS A 130 8.18 -14.83 6.53
C LYS A 130 7.46 -13.82 7.43
N GLN A 131 7.96 -13.61 8.65
CA GLN A 131 7.40 -12.68 9.63
C GLN A 131 8.05 -11.29 9.63
N GLN A 132 9.07 -11.07 8.80
CA GLN A 132 9.80 -9.80 8.77
C GLN A 132 8.91 -8.59 8.48
N SER A 133 7.86 -8.74 7.67
CA SER A 133 6.98 -7.63 7.29
C SER A 133 6.30 -6.95 8.48
N VAL A 134 6.08 -7.69 9.57
CA VAL A 134 5.45 -7.17 10.79
C VAL A 134 6.39 -6.21 11.52
N LEU A 135 7.70 -6.27 11.28
CA LEU A 135 8.66 -5.33 11.87
C LEU A 135 8.54 -3.91 11.29
N ASN A 136 7.82 -3.72 10.18
CA ASN A 136 7.58 -2.39 9.62
C ASN A 136 6.67 -1.53 10.53
N PHE A 137 5.97 -2.11 11.50
CA PHE A 137 5.26 -1.32 12.54
C PHE A 137 6.22 -0.64 13.53
N ILE A 138 7.42 -1.18 13.74
CA ILE A 138 8.43 -0.61 14.65
C ILE A 138 9.18 0.54 13.98
N LYS A 139 9.31 0.48 12.65
CA LYS A 139 10.00 1.49 11.84
C LYS A 139 9.09 1.96 10.69
N PRO A 140 8.01 2.71 10.99
CA PRO A 140 6.95 3.02 10.02
C PRO A 140 7.34 4.01 8.91
N ASP A 141 8.47 4.71 9.05
CA ASP A 141 8.97 5.70 8.09
C ASP A 141 9.77 5.09 6.92
N SER A 142 10.05 3.79 6.96
CA SER A 142 10.91 3.12 6.00
C SER A 142 10.62 1.62 5.87
N PHE A 143 11.02 1.04 4.74
CA PHE A 143 10.93 -0.39 4.49
C PHE A 143 12.32 -1.04 4.47
N CYS A 144 12.39 -2.31 4.87
CA CYS A 144 13.63 -3.08 4.79
C CYS A 144 13.94 -3.43 3.32
N ILE A 145 15.06 -2.93 2.78
CA ILE A 145 15.48 -3.23 1.41
C ILE A 145 15.64 -4.75 1.17
N ASN A 146 16.26 -5.47 2.11
CA ASN A 146 16.44 -6.92 1.98
C ASN A 146 15.11 -7.68 1.88
N GLU A 147 14.08 -7.21 2.59
CA GLU A 147 12.74 -7.78 2.53
C GLU A 147 12.09 -7.53 1.15
N LEU A 148 12.19 -6.29 0.65
CA LEU A 148 11.70 -5.93 -0.69
C LEU A 148 12.39 -6.75 -1.78
N GLU A 149 13.72 -6.87 -1.72
CA GLU A 149 14.51 -7.67 -2.66
C GLU A 149 14.12 -9.16 -2.61
N LEU A 150 13.79 -9.69 -1.43
CA LEU A 150 13.27 -11.05 -1.32
C LEU A 150 11.93 -11.20 -2.05
N PHE A 151 10.97 -10.30 -1.84
CA PHE A 151 9.69 -10.36 -2.56
C PHE A 151 9.82 -10.10 -4.07
N ILE A 152 10.83 -9.35 -4.50
CA ILE A 152 11.18 -9.19 -5.91
C ILE A 152 11.71 -10.51 -6.49
N LYS A 153 12.67 -11.15 -5.82
CA LYS A 153 13.22 -12.46 -6.23
C LYS A 153 12.14 -13.55 -6.28
N LEU A 154 11.19 -13.52 -5.33
CA LEU A 154 10.04 -14.43 -5.32
C LEU A 154 8.99 -14.09 -6.40
N GLY A 155 9.12 -12.95 -7.08
CA GLY A 155 8.22 -12.49 -8.14
C GLY A 155 6.88 -11.97 -7.64
N TYR A 156 6.78 -11.57 -6.38
CA TYR A 156 5.55 -11.01 -5.79
C TYR A 156 5.48 -9.48 -5.89
N ILE A 157 6.63 -8.82 -5.92
CA ILE A 157 6.77 -7.38 -6.13
C ILE A 157 7.68 -7.16 -7.34
N TYR A 158 7.50 -6.05 -8.04
CA TYR A 158 8.50 -5.50 -8.96
C TYR A 158 8.83 -4.06 -8.54
N LYS A 159 10.01 -3.58 -8.95
CA LYS A 159 10.41 -2.19 -8.76
C LYS A 159 10.77 -1.52 -10.08
N VAL A 160 10.55 -0.22 -10.16
CA VAL A 160 10.89 0.64 -11.30
C VAL A 160 11.76 1.77 -10.79
N LYS A 161 12.93 1.98 -11.40
CA LYS A 161 13.78 3.12 -11.09
C LYS A 161 13.19 4.39 -11.71
N HIS A 162 13.23 5.49 -10.98
CA HIS A 162 12.97 6.79 -11.58
C HIS A 162 14.06 7.11 -12.63
N PRO A 163 13.73 7.73 -13.78
CA PRO A 163 14.71 7.98 -14.85
C PRO A 163 15.86 8.90 -14.43
N VAL A 164 15.60 9.87 -13.55
CA VAL A 164 16.56 10.89 -13.10
C VAL A 164 17.01 10.67 -11.66
N TYR A 165 16.07 10.63 -10.72
CA TYR A 165 16.34 10.57 -9.28
C TYR A 165 16.64 9.16 -8.72
N PRO A 166 17.40 9.05 -7.61
CA PRO A 166 17.68 7.81 -6.89
C PRO A 166 16.48 7.36 -6.03
N ILE A 167 15.32 7.23 -6.66
CA ILE A 167 14.09 6.74 -6.03
C ILE A 167 13.48 5.61 -6.86
N TRP A 168 12.70 4.78 -6.19
CA TRP A 168 12.16 3.54 -6.72
C TRP A 168 10.68 3.44 -6.42
N LEU A 169 9.90 3.06 -7.43
CA LEU A 169 8.48 2.71 -7.29
C LEU A 169 8.36 1.21 -7.12
N TYR A 170 7.57 0.75 -6.15
CA TYR A 170 7.29 -0.65 -5.86
C TYR A 170 5.81 -0.96 -6.04
N ASN A 171 5.54 -2.07 -6.73
CA ASN A 171 4.18 -2.52 -6.99
C ASN A 171 4.07 -4.05 -7.04
N ILE A 172 2.93 -4.59 -6.61
CA ILE A 172 2.65 -6.02 -6.63
C ILE A 172 2.47 -6.57 -8.04
N THR A 173 2.90 -7.82 -8.24
CA THR A 173 2.74 -8.55 -9.51
C THR A 173 1.38 -9.24 -9.61
N LYS A 174 1.06 -9.78 -10.80
CA LYS A 174 -0.08 -10.69 -10.99
C LYS A 174 0.06 -11.95 -10.12
N LYS A 175 1.27 -12.48 -9.98
CA LYS A 175 1.58 -13.66 -9.14
C LYS A 175 1.18 -13.43 -7.68
N CYS A 176 1.48 -12.25 -7.11
CA CYS A 176 1.09 -11.91 -5.74
C CYS A 176 -0.43 -11.93 -5.53
N LYS A 177 -1.18 -11.42 -6.50
CA LYS A 177 -2.65 -11.44 -6.47
C LYS A 177 -3.20 -12.85 -6.56
N LEU A 178 -2.68 -13.65 -7.50
CA LEU A 178 -3.10 -15.03 -7.71
C LEU A 178 -2.84 -15.90 -6.46
N HIS A 179 -1.63 -15.82 -5.90
CA HIS A 179 -1.22 -16.58 -4.73
C HIS A 179 -1.75 -16.01 -3.41
N LYS A 180 -2.40 -14.83 -3.44
CA LYS A 180 -2.89 -14.10 -2.26
C LYS A 180 -1.81 -13.94 -1.18
N ILE A 181 -0.57 -13.63 -1.57
CA ILE A 181 0.54 -13.36 -0.64
C ILE A 181 0.37 -11.96 -0.06
N TRP A 182 -0.45 -11.87 0.98
CA TRP A 182 -0.75 -10.61 1.65
C TRP A 182 0.00 -10.52 2.97
N ASN A 183 0.76 -9.44 3.09
CA ASN A 183 1.40 -9.00 4.32
C ASN A 183 1.59 -7.48 4.28
N TYR A 184 2.14 -6.89 5.35
CA TYR A 184 2.34 -5.43 5.41
C TYR A 184 3.05 -4.89 4.16
N THR A 185 4.10 -5.57 3.70
CA THR A 185 4.96 -5.15 2.58
C THR A 185 4.23 -5.29 1.25
N THR A 186 3.64 -6.45 0.94
CA THR A 186 2.93 -6.66 -0.33
C THR A 186 1.65 -5.85 -0.42
N LEU A 187 0.95 -5.62 0.69
CA LEU A 187 -0.21 -4.72 0.71
C LEU A 187 0.22 -3.28 0.43
N SER A 188 1.37 -2.84 0.95
CA SER A 188 1.87 -1.48 0.76
C SER A 188 2.46 -1.21 -0.63
N CYS A 189 2.99 -2.24 -1.30
CA CYS A 189 3.58 -2.12 -2.64
C CYS A 189 2.48 -2.00 -3.71
N ARG A 190 1.84 -0.84 -3.81
CA ARG A 190 0.82 -0.53 -4.82
C ARG A 190 1.04 0.85 -5.43
N GLY A 191 2.29 1.15 -5.78
CA GLY A 191 2.79 2.47 -6.15
C GLY A 191 3.61 3.15 -5.05
N LEU A 192 4.16 2.37 -4.11
CA LEU A 192 4.99 2.88 -3.01
C LEU A 192 6.28 3.46 -3.57
N ILE A 193 6.68 4.66 -3.15
CA ILE A 193 7.90 5.31 -3.61
C ILE A 193 8.88 5.43 -2.45
N LEU A 194 10.07 4.88 -2.62
CA LEU A 194 11.14 4.89 -1.64
C LEU A 194 12.42 5.48 -2.23
N ASP A 195 13.30 6.03 -1.38
CA ASP A 195 14.69 6.28 -1.75
C ASP A 195 15.57 5.01 -1.62
N ASP A 196 16.85 5.11 -1.97
CA ASP A 196 17.82 4.01 -1.90
C ASP A 196 18.01 3.44 -0.48
N SER A 197 17.68 4.21 0.57
CA SER A 197 17.75 3.75 1.97
C SER A 197 16.50 2.98 2.42
N GLY A 198 15.46 2.98 1.57
CA GLY A 198 14.13 2.45 1.89
C GLY A 198 13.25 3.44 2.64
N LYS A 199 13.66 4.71 2.77
CA LYS A 199 12.82 5.75 3.37
C LYS A 199 11.68 6.10 2.43
N ILE A 200 10.52 6.34 3.01
CA ILE A 200 9.31 6.65 2.26
C ILE A 200 9.40 8.07 1.68
N ILE A 201 9.22 8.15 0.37
CA ILE A 201 9.04 9.41 -0.37
C ILE A 201 7.55 9.65 -0.64
N ALA A 202 6.81 8.60 -0.98
CA ALA A 202 5.35 8.64 -1.06
C ALA A 202 4.72 7.27 -0.75
N ARG A 203 3.62 7.29 0.00
CA ARG A 203 2.89 6.12 0.50
C ARG A 203 1.44 6.13 -0.02
N PRO A 204 1.11 5.32 -1.04
CA PRO A 204 -0.25 5.22 -1.54
C PRO A 204 -1.11 4.31 -0.65
N PHE A 205 -2.39 4.18 -1.02
CA PHE A 205 -3.28 3.17 -0.45
C PHE A 205 -2.65 1.78 -0.49
N LYS A 206 -2.75 1.08 0.64
CA LYS A 206 -2.57 -0.36 0.67
C LYS A 206 -3.54 -1.02 -0.34
N LYS A 207 -3.18 -2.19 -0.88
CA LYS A 207 -4.12 -2.99 -1.67
C LYS A 207 -5.35 -3.29 -0.83
N PHE A 208 -6.51 -2.85 -1.31
CA PHE A 208 -7.82 -3.08 -0.71
C PHE A 208 -8.74 -3.90 -1.63
N PHE A 209 -9.79 -4.46 -1.05
CA PHE A 209 -10.48 -5.65 -1.55
C PHE A 209 -11.98 -5.43 -1.67
N GLU A 210 -12.65 -6.28 -2.44
CA GLU A 210 -14.12 -6.42 -2.37
C GLU A 210 -14.49 -7.14 -1.08
N ARG A 211 -15.72 -6.92 -0.58
CA ARG A 211 -16.17 -7.47 0.71
C ARG A 211 -15.99 -8.99 0.81
N ASN A 212 -16.29 -9.73 -0.27
CA ASN A 212 -16.16 -11.18 -0.36
C ASN A 212 -14.71 -11.69 -0.43
N GLU A 213 -13.72 -10.82 -0.65
CA GLU A 213 -12.30 -11.15 -0.66
C GLU A 213 -11.67 -11.00 0.75
N ILE A 214 -12.41 -10.41 1.70
CA ILE A 214 -11.96 -10.19 3.08
C ILE A 214 -12.31 -11.40 3.93
N TYR A 215 -11.41 -11.76 4.85
CA TYR A 215 -11.64 -12.88 5.77
C TYR A 215 -12.80 -12.56 6.72
N PRO A 216 -13.73 -13.50 6.96
CA PRO A 216 -14.85 -13.30 7.88
C PRO A 216 -14.40 -12.80 9.25
N GLU A 217 -13.30 -13.36 9.75
CA GLU A 217 -12.71 -12.97 11.03
C GLU A 217 -12.31 -11.50 11.14
N VAL A 218 -12.09 -10.84 10.00
CA VAL A 218 -11.79 -9.43 9.91
C VAL A 218 -13.08 -8.63 9.80
N LEU A 219 -14.04 -9.11 9.01
CA LEU A 219 -15.34 -8.46 8.85
C LEU A 219 -16.08 -8.36 10.18
N ASP A 220 -16.00 -9.40 11.02
CA ASP A 220 -16.63 -9.44 12.34
C ASP A 220 -16.06 -8.40 13.32
N LEU A 221 -14.88 -7.84 13.02
CA LEU A 221 -14.25 -6.77 13.82
C LEU A 221 -14.54 -5.36 13.29
N LEU A 222 -15.12 -5.23 12.09
CA LEU A 222 -15.35 -3.92 11.49
C LEU A 222 -16.54 -3.23 12.17
N SER A 223 -16.33 -1.98 12.54
CA SER A 223 -17.40 -1.04 12.89
C SER A 223 -18.16 -0.59 11.64
N GLU A 224 -19.09 0.35 11.79
CA GLU A 224 -19.60 1.12 10.64
C GLU A 224 -18.47 1.87 9.91
N PRO A 225 -18.61 2.09 8.59
CA PRO A 225 -17.65 2.90 7.83
C PRO A 225 -17.48 4.29 8.44
N LEU A 226 -16.24 4.71 8.62
CA LEU A 226 -15.86 6.07 9.04
C LEU A 226 -16.14 7.09 7.93
N HIS A 227 -15.95 6.68 6.68
CA HIS A 227 -16.10 7.54 5.52
C HIS A 227 -16.41 6.69 4.28
N THR A 228 -17.23 7.22 3.38
CA THR A 228 -17.59 6.55 2.12
C THR A 228 -17.48 7.54 0.99
N THR A 229 -16.75 7.17 -0.07
CA THR A 229 -16.61 7.99 -1.28
C THR A 229 -17.15 7.25 -2.49
N ASP A 230 -17.55 8.01 -3.51
CA ASP A 230 -17.71 7.45 -4.83
C ASP A 230 -16.38 6.83 -5.29
N LYS A 231 -16.48 5.65 -5.90
CA LYS A 231 -15.35 5.03 -6.58
C LYS A 231 -15.33 5.57 -8.00
N LEU A 232 -14.40 6.47 -8.28
CA LEU A 232 -14.12 6.93 -9.63
C LEU A 232 -13.38 5.83 -10.44
N ASP A 233 -13.65 5.78 -11.75
CA ASP A 233 -13.03 4.84 -12.70
C ASP A 233 -11.96 5.57 -13.52
N GLY A 234 -10.84 5.86 -12.88
CA GLY A 234 -9.70 6.50 -13.52
C GLY A 234 -8.40 5.72 -13.29
N ALA A 235 -7.31 6.46 -13.26
CA ALA A 235 -6.00 5.93 -12.95
C ALA A 235 -5.45 6.59 -11.68
N LEU A 236 -5.01 5.77 -10.71
CA LEU A 236 -4.33 6.29 -9.52
C LEU A 236 -3.08 7.09 -9.90
N GLY A 237 -3.10 8.37 -9.57
CA GLY A 237 -1.96 9.29 -9.49
C GLY A 237 -1.43 9.36 -8.06
N VAL A 238 -0.12 9.20 -7.90
CA VAL A 238 0.59 9.32 -6.63
C VAL A 238 1.42 10.60 -6.69
N LEU A 239 1.06 11.61 -5.90
CA LEU A 239 1.86 12.83 -5.75
C LEU A 239 3.09 12.52 -4.89
N TYR A 240 4.25 12.89 -5.38
CA TYR A 240 5.50 12.83 -4.62
C TYR A 240 6.29 14.12 -4.81
N LYS A 241 6.97 14.52 -3.74
CA LYS A 241 7.91 15.64 -3.76
C LYS A 241 9.32 15.09 -3.80
N TYR A 242 10.15 15.59 -4.70
CA TYR A 242 11.57 15.31 -4.69
C TYR A 242 12.33 16.62 -4.90
N LYS A 243 13.25 16.93 -3.99
CA LYS A 243 13.82 18.29 -3.83
C LYS A 243 12.69 19.33 -3.71
N ASP A 244 12.68 20.35 -4.55
CA ASP A 244 11.73 21.48 -4.51
C ASP A 244 10.61 21.36 -5.53
N SER A 245 10.44 20.19 -6.17
CA SER A 245 9.43 19.98 -7.19
C SER A 245 8.48 18.84 -6.86
N TYR A 246 7.22 19.04 -7.22
CA TYR A 246 6.16 18.05 -7.13
C TYR A 246 5.96 17.34 -8.46
N TYR A 247 5.65 16.05 -8.38
CA TYR A 247 5.39 15.21 -9.53
C TYR A 247 4.27 14.22 -9.21
N ILE A 248 3.50 13.84 -10.22
CA ILE A 248 2.50 12.77 -10.11
C ILE A 248 2.92 11.62 -11.02
N CYS A 249 2.95 10.40 -10.48
CA CYS A 249 3.12 9.20 -11.30
C CYS A 249 1.95 8.24 -11.19
N SER A 250 1.80 7.38 -12.19
CA SER A 250 0.89 6.24 -12.08
C SER A 250 1.41 5.24 -11.03
N LYS A 251 0.52 4.41 -10.49
CA LYS A 251 0.91 3.32 -9.57
C LYS A 251 1.91 2.30 -10.14
N ASN A 252 2.13 2.28 -11.47
CA ASN A 252 2.95 1.26 -12.14
C ASN A 252 4.32 1.78 -12.59
N ASN A 253 4.44 3.07 -12.90
CA ASN A 253 5.64 3.63 -13.53
C ASN A 253 5.67 5.16 -13.39
N PHE A 254 6.85 5.72 -13.18
CA PHE A 254 7.14 7.16 -13.21
C PHE A 254 6.89 7.79 -14.58
N ASN A 255 7.22 7.08 -15.66
CA ASN A 255 7.20 7.61 -17.04
C ASN A 255 5.93 7.21 -17.81
N HIS A 256 4.81 7.04 -17.10
CA HIS A 256 3.53 6.81 -17.74
C HIS A 256 2.91 8.16 -18.13
N TYR A 257 2.37 8.29 -19.35
CA TYR A 257 1.84 9.57 -19.84
C TYR A 257 0.76 10.18 -18.93
N ILE A 258 -0.10 9.34 -18.32
CA ILE A 258 -1.09 9.77 -17.31
C ILE A 258 -0.43 10.54 -16.15
N GLY A 259 0.77 10.15 -15.71
CA GLY A 259 1.49 10.86 -14.67
C GLY A 259 1.95 12.24 -15.12
N ALA A 260 2.48 12.34 -16.35
CA ALA A 260 2.89 13.63 -16.94
C ALA A 260 1.69 14.59 -17.09
N LEU A 261 0.58 14.08 -17.63
CA LEU A 261 -0.68 14.82 -17.74
C LEU A 261 -1.20 15.25 -16.36
N ALA A 262 -1.24 14.35 -15.39
CA ALA A 262 -1.67 14.68 -14.03
C ALA A 262 -0.77 15.74 -13.37
N THR A 263 0.54 15.68 -13.62
CA THR A 263 1.49 16.67 -13.13
C THR A 263 1.20 18.05 -13.72
N ASP A 264 0.93 18.13 -15.03
CA ASP A 264 0.57 19.38 -15.70
C ASP A 264 -0.73 19.98 -15.13
N VAL A 265 -1.79 19.15 -15.02
CA VAL A 265 -3.06 19.54 -14.39
C VAL A 265 -2.83 20.03 -12.95
N PHE A 266 -2.02 19.31 -12.17
CA PHE A 266 -1.68 19.70 -10.81
C PHE A 266 -1.01 21.08 -10.72
N TYR A 267 -0.04 21.40 -11.59
CA TYR A 267 0.62 22.71 -11.56
C TYR A 267 -0.33 23.84 -11.94
N ASN A 268 -1.24 23.59 -12.89
CA ASN A 268 -2.17 24.60 -13.38
C ASN A 268 -3.34 24.85 -12.42
N GLN A 269 -3.82 23.80 -11.74
CA GLN A 269 -5.05 23.87 -10.93
C GLN A 269 -4.76 23.88 -9.42
N LEU A 270 -3.86 23.03 -8.93
CA LEU A 270 -3.79 22.77 -7.48
C LEU A 270 -2.49 23.24 -6.81
N HIS A 271 -1.39 23.41 -7.54
CA HIS A 271 -0.07 23.71 -6.95
C HIS A 271 -0.06 24.94 -6.05
N HIS A 272 -0.86 25.96 -6.39
CA HIS A 272 -0.99 27.18 -5.58
C HIS A 272 -1.52 26.92 -4.16
N LEU A 273 -2.26 25.82 -3.96
CA LEU A 273 -2.78 25.39 -2.66
C LEU A 273 -1.71 24.71 -1.79
N PHE A 274 -0.57 24.31 -2.37
CA PHE A 274 0.52 23.60 -1.70
C PHE A 274 1.63 24.52 -1.17
N SER A 275 1.24 25.73 -0.72
CA SER A 275 2.14 26.71 -0.08
C SER A 275 2.66 26.25 1.30
N LYS A 276 1.97 25.29 1.94
CA LYS A 276 2.41 24.62 3.17
C LYS A 276 3.01 23.26 2.85
N ASP A 277 4.16 22.99 3.44
CA ASP A 277 4.95 21.78 3.18
C ASP A 277 4.23 20.53 3.71
N LEU A 278 3.58 19.76 2.83
CA LEU A 278 2.93 18.49 3.16
C LEU A 278 3.92 17.32 3.21
N LYS A 279 5.14 17.54 3.71
CA LYS A 279 6.22 16.54 3.77
C LYS A 279 5.80 15.23 4.43
N GLU A 280 4.87 15.29 5.37
CA GLU A 280 4.40 14.14 6.13
C GLU A 280 3.26 13.37 5.44
N TYR A 281 2.78 13.85 4.30
CA TYR A 281 1.62 13.28 3.60
C TYR A 281 1.93 12.93 2.15
N THR A 282 1.20 11.95 1.64
CA THR A 282 1.09 11.62 0.24
C THR A 282 -0.33 11.89 -0.21
N ILE A 283 -0.49 12.70 -1.24
CA ILE A 283 -1.80 12.96 -1.83
C ILE A 283 -1.98 12.02 -3.00
N LEU A 284 -3.15 11.39 -3.02
CA LEU A 284 -3.55 10.49 -4.08
C LEU A 284 -4.64 11.15 -4.90
N PHE A 285 -4.50 11.02 -6.21
CA PHE A 285 -5.47 11.51 -7.16
C PHE A 285 -6.06 10.35 -7.95
N GLU A 286 -7.34 10.43 -8.28
CA GLU A 286 -7.86 9.72 -9.44
C GLU A 286 -7.68 10.61 -10.67
N VAL A 287 -6.91 10.13 -11.64
CA VAL A 287 -6.68 10.86 -12.90
C VAL A 287 -7.69 10.37 -13.93
N ILE A 288 -8.54 11.29 -14.38
CA ILE A 288 -9.54 11.06 -15.43
C ILE A 288 -9.09 11.81 -16.67
N THR A 289 -9.03 11.09 -17.79
CA THR A 289 -8.56 11.66 -19.06
C THR A 289 -9.31 11.04 -20.22
N LEU A 290 -9.71 11.88 -21.18
CA LEU A 290 -10.34 11.43 -22.43
C LEU A 290 -9.38 10.64 -23.31
N LYS A 291 -8.06 10.76 -23.06
CA LYS A 291 -7.01 10.08 -23.83
C LYS A 291 -6.79 8.63 -23.39
N ASN A 292 -7.42 8.19 -22.29
CA ASN A 292 -7.39 6.80 -21.85
C ASN A 292 -8.82 6.24 -21.77
N PRO A 293 -9.15 5.13 -22.45
CA PRO A 293 -10.49 4.57 -22.34
C PRO A 293 -10.69 3.91 -20.97
N PHE A 294 -11.56 4.50 -20.16
CA PHE A 294 -12.14 3.92 -18.95
C PHE A 294 -13.47 3.22 -19.28
N THR A 295 -14.11 2.60 -18.29
CA THR A 295 -15.44 1.99 -18.42
C THR A 295 -16.52 3.04 -18.30
N VAL A 296 -16.41 3.92 -17.30
CA VAL A 296 -17.27 5.08 -17.20
C VAL A 296 -16.92 6.06 -18.32
N ASN A 297 -17.95 6.51 -19.05
CA ASN A 297 -17.78 7.53 -20.06
C ASN A 297 -17.86 8.92 -19.40
N TYR A 298 -16.69 9.52 -19.22
CA TYR A 298 -16.56 10.88 -18.71
C TYR A 298 -16.64 11.88 -19.87
N THR A 299 -17.36 12.98 -19.67
CA THR A 299 -17.31 14.14 -20.56
C THR A 299 -16.62 15.30 -19.85
N GLY A 300 -15.89 16.14 -20.59
CA GLY A 300 -15.16 17.28 -20.04
C GLY A 300 -13.67 17.29 -20.39
N GLU A 301 -12.88 17.98 -19.58
CA GLU A 301 -11.42 18.08 -19.75
C GLU A 301 -10.67 17.04 -18.92
N ASP A 302 -9.37 16.89 -19.20
CA ASP A 302 -8.47 16.08 -18.39
C ASP A 302 -8.41 16.67 -16.96
N ALA A 303 -8.63 15.84 -15.93
CA ALA A 303 -8.77 16.31 -14.56
C ALA A 303 -8.19 15.32 -13.54
N ILE A 304 -7.83 15.83 -12.35
CA ILE A 304 -7.35 15.04 -11.23
C ILE A 304 -8.22 15.30 -9.99
N PHE A 305 -8.65 14.22 -9.35
CA PHE A 305 -9.57 14.27 -8.21
C PHE A 305 -8.83 13.83 -6.97
N PRO A 306 -8.65 14.67 -5.94
CA PRO A 306 -8.06 14.20 -4.69
C PRO A 306 -8.96 13.10 -4.13
N ILE A 307 -8.38 11.93 -3.86
CA ILE A 307 -9.10 10.77 -3.28
C ILE A 307 -8.50 10.32 -1.95
N ALA A 308 -7.34 10.86 -1.57
CA ALA A 308 -6.71 10.59 -0.29
C ALA A 308 -5.65 11.62 0.08
N VAL A 309 -5.46 11.79 1.39
CA VAL A 309 -4.32 12.45 2.00
C VAL A 309 -3.73 11.49 3.05
N VAL A 310 -2.79 10.65 2.63
CA VAL A 310 -2.26 9.56 3.44
C VAL A 310 -1.05 10.02 4.23
N ASN A 311 -1.07 9.87 5.56
CA ASN A 311 0.11 10.13 6.38
C ASN A 311 1.21 9.09 6.10
N ASN A 312 2.43 9.57 5.81
CA ASN A 312 3.56 8.74 5.39
C ASN A 312 4.08 7.81 6.50
N ILE A 313 3.81 8.13 7.76
CA ILE A 313 4.22 7.36 8.93
C ILE A 313 3.09 6.39 9.32
N SER A 314 1.91 6.92 9.68
CA SER A 314 0.82 6.10 10.21
C SER A 314 0.10 5.26 9.14
N ALA A 315 0.25 5.61 7.86
CA ALA A 315 -0.50 5.04 6.73
C ALA A 315 -2.02 5.26 6.79
N LYS A 316 -2.51 6.13 7.70
CA LYS A 316 -3.93 6.50 7.82
C LYS A 316 -4.27 7.63 6.85
N ASN A 317 -5.52 7.63 6.36
CA ASN A 317 -6.06 8.72 5.56
C ASN A 317 -6.50 9.87 6.48
N ASP A 318 -6.18 11.10 6.11
CA ASP A 318 -6.59 12.32 6.80
C ASP A 318 -7.80 12.92 6.07
N PHE A 319 -9.00 12.47 6.46
CA PHE A 319 -10.26 12.87 5.81
C PHE A 319 -10.54 14.37 5.95
N ARG A 320 -10.10 15.00 7.04
CA ARG A 320 -10.25 16.45 7.21
C ARG A 320 -9.46 17.21 6.14
N LYS A 321 -8.19 16.83 5.91
CA LYS A 321 -7.38 17.44 4.83
C LYS A 321 -7.92 17.10 3.45
N LEU A 322 -8.48 15.91 3.26
CA LEU A 322 -9.12 15.53 2.01
C LEU A 322 -10.31 16.45 1.71
N GLU A 323 -11.23 16.62 2.66
CA GLU A 323 -12.38 17.53 2.52
C GLU A 323 -11.95 18.98 2.27
N GLU A 324 -10.86 19.44 2.90
CA GLU A 324 -10.28 20.75 2.64
C GLU A 324 -9.84 20.88 1.16
N LEU A 325 -9.18 19.86 0.60
CA LEU A 325 -8.78 19.84 -0.82
C LEU A 325 -9.98 19.77 -1.77
N GLU A 326 -10.99 18.97 -1.44
CA GLU A 326 -12.21 18.81 -2.25
C GLU A 326 -13.06 20.09 -2.31
N LYS A 327 -13.05 20.92 -1.25
CA LYS A 327 -13.77 22.20 -1.23
C LYS A 327 -13.10 23.30 -2.05
N LEU A 328 -11.81 23.18 -2.30
CA LEU A 328 -11.01 24.25 -2.93
C LEU A 328 -11.19 24.30 -4.44
N GLU A 329 -11.65 23.22 -5.08
CA GLU A 329 -12.07 23.23 -6.48
C GLU A 329 -13.38 22.46 -6.69
N LYS A 330 -14.34 23.09 -7.38
CA LYS A 330 -15.51 22.39 -7.90
C LYS A 330 -15.10 21.67 -9.17
N PHE A 331 -14.74 20.42 -9.04
CA PHE A 331 -14.52 19.58 -10.19
C PHE A 331 -15.87 19.10 -10.75
N ASP A 332 -16.39 19.77 -11.78
CA ASP A 332 -17.61 19.36 -12.46
C ASP A 332 -17.31 18.19 -13.41
N ILE A 333 -17.39 16.95 -12.92
CA ILE A 333 -17.50 15.77 -13.79
C ILE A 333 -18.95 15.48 -14.06
N ILE A 334 -19.30 15.37 -15.35
CA ILE A 334 -20.53 14.71 -15.76
C ILE A 334 -20.19 13.28 -16.16
N SER A 335 -20.70 12.31 -15.39
CA SER A 335 -20.58 10.88 -15.68
C SER A 335 -21.94 10.28 -15.99
N THR A 336 -22.03 9.42 -17.00
CA THR A 336 -23.27 8.71 -17.36
C THR A 336 -23.56 7.52 -16.44
N SER A 337 -22.57 7.05 -15.70
CA SER A 337 -22.65 5.91 -14.77
C SER A 337 -21.64 6.07 -13.63
N LYS A 338 -21.82 5.30 -12.55
CA LYS A 338 -20.88 5.22 -11.42
C LYS A 338 -20.24 3.84 -11.38
N GLU A 339 -18.95 3.74 -11.05
CA GLU A 339 -18.33 2.44 -10.81
C GLU A 339 -18.84 1.80 -9.53
N GLY A 340 -18.95 2.58 -8.46
CA GLY A 340 -19.43 2.12 -7.16
C GLY A 340 -18.91 2.99 -6.04
N VAL A 341 -18.58 2.39 -4.90
CA VAL A 341 -18.16 3.11 -3.69
C VAL A 341 -16.92 2.49 -3.06
N VAL A 342 -16.20 3.29 -2.28
CA VAL A 342 -15.14 2.84 -1.38
C VAL A 342 -15.51 3.26 0.04
N GLU A 343 -15.60 2.28 0.91
CA GLU A 343 -15.83 2.43 2.35
C GLU A 343 -14.49 2.36 3.08
N PHE A 344 -14.29 3.27 4.02
CA PHE A 344 -13.10 3.37 4.86
C PHE A 344 -13.49 3.10 6.31
N TYR A 345 -12.76 2.22 6.98
CA TYR A 345 -13.02 1.80 8.35
C TYR A 345 -11.99 2.36 9.32
N GLU A 346 -12.35 2.41 10.61
CA GLU A 346 -11.47 2.91 11.68
C GLU A 346 -10.16 2.12 11.78
N ASP A 347 -10.22 0.81 11.52
CA ASP A 347 -9.05 -0.08 11.53
C ASP A 347 -8.12 0.11 10.29
N GLY A 348 -8.44 1.05 9.40
CA GLY A 348 -7.72 1.30 8.15
C GLY A 348 -8.04 0.28 7.05
N THR A 349 -8.97 -0.66 7.27
CA THR A 349 -9.55 -1.47 6.20
C THR A 349 -10.27 -0.57 5.22
N MET A 350 -10.12 -0.88 3.94
CA MET A 350 -10.91 -0.28 2.86
C MET A 350 -11.63 -1.39 2.12
N ILE A 351 -12.91 -1.19 1.87
CA ILE A 351 -13.75 -2.11 1.12
C ILE A 351 -14.27 -1.35 -0.10
N LYS A 352 -14.18 -1.99 -1.26
CA LYS A 352 -14.80 -1.43 -2.47
C LYS A 352 -15.97 -2.29 -2.89
N GLU A 353 -17.01 -1.62 -3.33
CA GLU A 353 -18.18 -2.26 -3.93
C GLU A 353 -18.38 -1.66 -5.30
N LYS A 354 -18.65 -2.53 -6.28
CA LYS A 354 -18.86 -2.13 -7.67
C LYS A 354 -20.31 -2.39 -8.05
N LEU A 355 -20.93 -1.43 -8.73
CA LEU A 355 -22.31 -1.56 -9.15
C LEU A 355 -22.45 -2.65 -10.22
N PRO A 356 -23.56 -3.42 -10.21
CA PRO A 356 -23.81 -4.46 -11.20
C PRO A 356 -23.76 -3.96 -12.66
N ASP A 357 -24.33 -2.79 -12.92
CA ASP A 357 -24.37 -2.20 -14.27
C ASP A 357 -22.97 -1.86 -14.78
N PHE A 358 -22.14 -1.22 -13.94
CA PHE A 358 -20.72 -1.00 -14.25
C PHE A 358 -20.00 -2.31 -14.55
N MET A 359 -20.23 -3.35 -13.75
CA MET A 359 -19.56 -4.64 -13.96
C MET A 359 -19.96 -5.32 -15.28
N ASN A 360 -21.19 -5.12 -15.73
CA ASN A 360 -21.65 -5.61 -17.03
C ASN A 360 -20.92 -4.89 -18.18
N GLU A 361 -20.78 -3.57 -18.11
CA GLU A 361 -20.02 -2.77 -19.10
C GLU A 361 -18.53 -3.11 -19.07
N TYR A 362 -17.93 -3.18 -17.88
CA TYR A 362 -16.53 -3.51 -17.68
C TYR A 362 -16.17 -4.86 -18.32
N ARG A 363 -17.01 -5.90 -18.15
CA ARG A 363 -16.79 -7.22 -18.75
C ARG A 363 -16.81 -7.17 -20.28
N LYS A 364 -17.76 -6.43 -20.86
CA LYS A 364 -17.84 -6.22 -22.32
C LYS A 364 -16.57 -5.57 -22.86
N LEU A 365 -16.12 -4.48 -22.22
CA LEU A 365 -14.91 -3.75 -22.62
C LEU A 365 -13.62 -4.55 -22.38
N LYS A 366 -13.55 -5.34 -21.31
CA LYS A 366 -12.37 -6.16 -21.01
C LYS A 366 -12.10 -7.18 -22.12
N ASN A 367 -13.16 -7.86 -22.60
CA ASN A 367 -13.05 -8.80 -23.71
C ASN A 367 -12.56 -8.12 -25.00
N LEU A 368 -12.95 -6.86 -25.24
CA LEU A 368 -12.48 -6.06 -26.38
C LEU A 368 -11.02 -5.58 -26.21
N LYS A 369 -10.59 -5.26 -24.99
CA LYS A 369 -9.21 -4.82 -24.69
C LYS A 369 -8.19 -5.96 -24.77
N GLU A 370 -8.55 -7.18 -24.38
CA GLU A 370 -7.67 -8.36 -24.50
C GLU A 370 -7.37 -8.74 -25.97
N ILE A 371 -8.19 -8.27 -26.93
CA ILE A 371 -7.98 -8.46 -28.37
C ILE A 371 -6.99 -7.41 -28.95
N ASN A 372 -6.79 -6.26 -28.30
CA ASN A 372 -6.15 -5.08 -28.91
C ASN A 372 -4.86 -4.55 -28.24
N PHE A 373 -4.38 -5.10 -27.11
CA PHE A 373 -3.16 -4.62 -26.45
C PHE A 373 -2.12 -5.72 -26.23
N PHE A 374 -1.04 -5.69 -27.01
CA PHE A 374 -0.01 -6.74 -27.01
C PHE A 374 1.12 -6.56 -25.97
N CYS A 375 1.42 -5.34 -25.45
CA CYS A 375 2.42 -5.16 -24.37
C CYS A 375 2.23 -3.89 -23.50
N ASN A 376 2.60 -3.98 -22.21
CA ASN A 376 2.60 -2.82 -21.27
C ASN A 376 3.64 -1.75 -21.63
N SER A 377 4.67 -2.08 -22.42
CA SER A 377 5.69 -1.14 -22.89
C SER A 377 5.12 -0.05 -23.80
N ASP A 378 3.97 -0.26 -24.43
CA ASP A 378 3.33 0.69 -25.36
C ASP A 378 2.79 1.97 -24.69
N LYS A 379 2.76 2.01 -23.35
CA LYS A 379 2.18 3.12 -22.57
C LYS A 379 3.23 4.02 -21.90
N ILE A 380 4.50 3.82 -22.23
CA ILE A 380 5.62 4.62 -21.75
C ILE A 380 5.77 5.85 -22.66
N THR A 381 6.01 7.02 -22.09
CA THR A 381 6.11 8.30 -22.83
C THR A 381 7.04 8.19 -24.06
N GLY A 382 8.18 7.47 -23.97
CA GLY A 382 9.08 7.23 -25.11
C GLY A 382 8.42 6.53 -26.31
N ASN A 383 7.64 5.48 -26.07
CA ASN A 383 6.94 4.75 -27.15
C ASN A 383 5.73 5.52 -27.71
N ILE A 384 5.15 6.45 -26.94
CA ILE A 384 4.10 7.36 -27.41
C ILE A 384 4.71 8.50 -28.24
N LEU A 385 5.89 9.00 -27.84
CA LEU A 385 6.69 9.96 -28.61
C LEU A 385 7.09 9.38 -29.98
N ASP A 386 7.57 8.13 -30.04
CA ASP A 386 7.93 7.46 -31.30
C ASP A 386 6.74 7.25 -32.27
N ARG A 387 5.49 7.33 -31.78
CA ARG A 387 4.27 6.99 -32.55
C ARG A 387 3.50 8.20 -33.13
N LYS A 388 4.08 9.41 -33.18
CA LYS A 388 3.49 10.60 -33.83
C LYS A 388 2.04 10.95 -33.41
N LYS A 389 1.68 10.78 -32.13
CA LYS A 389 0.32 11.08 -31.61
C LYS A 389 0.29 12.08 -30.45
N ILE A 390 1.16 13.08 -30.48
CA ILE A 390 0.99 14.27 -29.63
C ILE A 390 0.61 15.41 -30.57
N ILE A 391 -0.67 15.80 -30.54
CA ILE A 391 -1.14 17.01 -31.21
C ILE A 391 -0.77 18.16 -30.28
N ASP A 392 0.20 18.96 -30.71
CA ASP A 392 0.52 20.24 -30.09
C ASP A 392 -0.65 21.20 -30.38
N HIS A 393 -1.46 21.49 -29.36
CA HIS A 393 -2.39 22.59 -29.44
C HIS A 393 -1.64 23.84 -28.99
N SER A 394 -1.71 24.90 -29.81
CA SER A 394 -0.94 26.15 -29.71
C SER A 394 -0.91 26.88 -28.36
N ASN A 395 -1.66 26.41 -27.37
CA ASN A 395 -1.76 26.96 -26.02
C ASN A 395 -1.27 26.01 -24.91
N ASN A 396 -0.79 24.80 -25.24
CA ASN A 396 -0.47 23.77 -24.25
C ASN A 396 0.97 23.23 -24.41
N ASN A 397 1.85 23.72 -23.54
CA ASN A 397 3.31 23.55 -23.60
C ASN A 397 3.79 22.15 -23.14
N LEU A 398 3.08 21.07 -23.51
CA LEU A 398 3.41 19.70 -23.08
C LEU A 398 4.81 19.27 -23.55
N LEU A 399 5.18 19.60 -24.80
CA LEU A 399 6.52 19.34 -25.32
C LEU A 399 7.58 20.19 -24.60
N SER A 400 7.23 21.42 -24.23
CA SER A 400 8.08 22.35 -23.48
C SER A 400 8.28 21.92 -22.02
N ASN A 401 7.26 21.33 -21.38
CA ASN A 401 7.32 20.78 -20.03
C ASN A 401 8.09 19.45 -19.99
N LEU A 402 7.91 18.60 -21.00
CA LEU A 402 8.75 17.42 -21.23
C LEU A 402 10.20 17.84 -21.53
N MET A 403 10.41 18.90 -22.32
CA MET A 403 11.73 19.50 -22.53
C MET A 403 12.32 20.05 -21.23
N LEU A 404 11.61 20.82 -20.40
CA LEU A 404 12.15 21.27 -19.12
C LEU A 404 12.51 20.10 -18.18
N PHE A 405 11.69 19.03 -18.21
CA PHE A 405 11.92 17.81 -17.43
C PHE A 405 13.10 16.97 -17.95
N PHE A 406 13.34 16.90 -19.27
CA PHE A 406 14.38 16.04 -19.86
C PHE A 406 15.65 16.80 -20.35
N SER A 407 15.56 18.08 -20.67
CA SER A 407 16.65 18.93 -21.20
C SER A 407 17.60 19.44 -20.12
N SER A 408 17.18 19.41 -18.86
CA SER A 408 18.01 19.88 -17.75
C SER A 408 19.17 18.92 -17.45
N GLU A 409 19.04 17.62 -17.73
CA GLU A 409 20.04 16.64 -17.24
C GLU A 409 20.36 15.44 -18.15
N ASN A 410 19.82 15.32 -19.37
CA ASN A 410 20.20 14.23 -20.29
C ASN A 410 20.27 14.63 -21.78
N ILE A 411 21.50 14.65 -22.33
CA ILE A 411 21.83 15.07 -23.71
C ILE A 411 21.19 14.17 -24.77
N GLU A 412 20.98 12.88 -24.47
CA GLU A 412 20.42 11.92 -25.43
C GLU A 412 18.91 12.16 -25.63
N TYR A 413 18.18 12.42 -24.54
CA TYR A 413 16.77 12.82 -24.61
C TYR A 413 16.58 14.19 -25.26
N LYS A 414 17.50 15.13 -25.02
CA LYS A 414 17.49 16.45 -25.67
C LYS A 414 17.64 16.34 -27.20
N LYS A 415 18.50 15.45 -27.70
CA LYS A 415 18.64 15.18 -29.14
C LYS A 415 17.39 14.53 -29.73
N ILE A 416 16.78 13.59 -29.02
CA ILE A 416 15.53 12.97 -29.45
C ILE A 416 14.41 14.01 -29.48
N LEU A 417 14.25 14.86 -28.47
CA LEU A 417 13.21 15.91 -28.47
C LEU A 417 13.45 17.01 -29.50
N MET A 418 14.71 17.44 -29.75
CA MET A 418 15.04 18.44 -30.77
C MET A 418 14.79 17.98 -32.21
N TYR A 419 14.76 16.67 -32.48
CA TYR A 419 14.42 16.13 -33.81
C TYR A 419 12.91 16.24 -34.14
N TRP A 420 12.07 16.54 -33.15
CA TRP A 420 10.60 16.58 -33.27
C TRP A 420 10.00 18.00 -33.25
N ILE A 421 10.83 19.03 -33.13
CA ILE A 421 10.53 20.44 -33.47
C ILE A 421 11.04 20.64 -34.89
#